data_AF-A0A914PH95-F1
#
_entry.id   AF-A0A914PH95-F1
#
_cell.length_a   1.000
_cell.length_b   1.000
_cell.length_c   1.000
_cell.angle_alpha   90.00
_cell.angle_beta   90.00
_cell.angle_gamma   90.00
#
_symmetry.space_group_name_H-M   'P 1'
#
loop_
_entity.id
_entity.type
_entity.pdbx_description
1 polymer ?
#
loop_
_entity_poly.entity_id
_entity_poly.type
_entity_poly.pdbx_seq_one_letter_code
_entity_poly.pdbx_strand_id
1 'polypeptide(L)' 'MFVVKAYLPVNESFGFTADLRSNTGGQAFPQCVFDHWQILPGDPLDSATKPYQVVLETRKRKGLKENVPGLDNYMDKL' A
#
# COMPACT_ATOMS: atom_id res chain seq x y z
N MET A 1 -10.22 14.64 27.46
CA MET A 1 -10.23 13.70 26.33
C MET A 1 -10.00 14.49 25.06
N PHE A 2 -9.02 14.12 24.24
CA PHE A 2 -8.72 14.78 22.96
C PHE A 2 -9.05 13.84 21.81
N VAL A 3 -9.49 14.40 20.69
CA VAL A 3 -9.76 13.66 19.46
C VAL A 3 -8.74 14.10 18.41
N VAL A 4 -7.92 13.17 17.94
CA VAL A 4 -6.97 13.38 16.86
C VAL A 4 -7.46 12.58 15.65
N LYS A 5 -7.50 13.23 14.48
CA LYS A 5 -7.83 12.59 13.20
C LYS A 5 -6.61 12.61 12.30
N ALA A 6 -6.35 11.51 11.63
CA ALA A 6 -5.25 11.36 10.68
C ALA A 6 -5.63 10.32 9.62
N TYR A 7 -4.94 10.35 8.49
CA TYR A 7 -5.02 9.29 7.50
C TYR A 7 -3.95 8.23 7.77
N LEU A 8 -4.36 6.96 7.70
CA LEU A 8 -3.51 5.80 7.92
C LEU A 8 -3.55 4.92 6.66
N PRO A 9 -2.43 4.73 5.94
CA PRO A 9 -2.38 3.78 4.84
C PRO A 9 -2.77 2.38 5.29
N VAL A 10 -3.66 1.71 4.55
CA VAL A 10 -4.22 0.40 4.95
C VAL A 10 -3.12 -0.66 5.12
N ASN A 11 -2.10 -0.63 4.28
CA ASN A 11 -0.96 -1.55 4.36
C ASN A 11 -0.08 -1.33 5.61
N GLU A 12 -0.14 -0.16 6.24
CA GLU A 12 0.57 0.17 7.48
C GLU A 12 -0.33 0.04 8.73
N SER A 13 -1.58 -0.43 8.57
CA SER A 13 -2.55 -0.52 9.68
C SER A 13 -2.47 -1.82 10.48
N PHE A 14 -1.82 -2.85 9.92
CA PHE A 14 -1.64 -4.14 10.60
C PHE A 14 -0.67 -3.97 11.78
N GLY A 15 -1.15 -4.23 13.01
CA GLY A 15 -0.36 -4.05 14.23
C GLY A 15 -0.46 -2.65 14.86
N PHE A 16 -1.03 -1.67 14.14
CA PHE A 16 -1.08 -0.27 14.56
C PHE A 16 -1.67 -0.05 15.97
N THR A 17 -2.73 -0.77 16.34
CA THR A 17 -3.34 -0.63 17.67
C THR A 17 -2.39 -1.01 18.81
N ALA A 18 -1.58 -2.05 18.62
CA ALA A 18 -0.62 -2.49 19.62
C ALA A 18 0.51 -1.46 19.75
N ASP A 19 1.02 -0.97 18.62
CA ASP A 19 2.09 0.03 18.58
C ASP A 19 1.65 1.37 19.14
N LEU A 20 0.45 1.83 18.81
CA LEU A 20 -0.10 3.07 19.35
C LEU A 20 -0.27 2.97 20.88
N ARG A 21 -0.74 1.82 21.38
CA ARG A 21 -0.92 1.60 22.81
C ARG A 21 0.42 1.60 23.56
N SER A 22 1.44 0.94 23.02
CA SER A 22 2.77 0.88 23.64
C SER A 22 3.45 2.25 23.66
N ASN A 23 3.33 3.03 22.59
CA ASN A 23 3.93 4.36 22.47
C ASN A 23 3.19 5.47 23.24
N THR A 24 1.97 5.21 23.72
CA THR A 24 1.15 6.20 24.47
C THR A 24 0.91 5.79 25.93
N GLY A 25 1.63 4.79 26.44
CA GLY A 25 1.44 4.29 27.80
C GLY A 25 0.03 3.74 28.05
N GLY A 26 -0.64 3.26 27.01
CA GLY A 26 -2.00 2.73 27.08
C GLY A 26 -3.12 3.77 27.07
N GLN A 27 -2.83 5.04 26.84
CA GLN A 27 -3.81 6.12 26.93
C GLN A 27 -4.57 6.40 25.62
N ALA A 28 -4.03 5.98 24.47
CA ALA A 28 -4.68 6.16 23.17
C ALA A 28 -5.51 4.94 22.77
N PHE A 29 -6.70 5.21 22.21
CA PHE A 29 -7.64 4.22 21.71
C PHE A 29 -7.99 4.56 20.26
N PRO A 30 -7.48 3.80 19.27
CA PRO A 30 -7.76 4.08 17.87
C PRO A 30 -9.15 3.58 17.47
N GLN A 31 -9.84 4.36 16.65
CA GLN A 31 -11.00 3.93 15.89
C GLN A 31 -10.70 4.19 14.42
N CYS A 32 -10.61 3.12 13.62
CA CYS A 32 -10.31 3.19 12.20
C CYS A 32 -11.55 2.87 11.37
N VAL A 33 -11.82 3.68 10.35
CA VAL A 33 -12.84 3.45 9.32
C VAL A 33 -12.21 3.70 7.95
N PHE A 34 -12.74 3.06 6.91
CA PHE A 34 -12.34 3.39 5.55
C PHE A 34 -12.76 4.83 5.21
N ASP A 35 -11.86 5.60 4.59
CA ASP A 35 -12.09 6.99 4.23
C ASP A 35 -12.09 7.19 2.70
N HIS A 36 -10.97 6.95 2.03
CA HIS A 36 -10.84 7.13 0.58
C HIS A 36 -9.73 6.27 -0.06
N TRP A 37 -9.64 6.31 -1.39
CA TRP A 37 -8.51 5.79 -2.15
C TRP A 37 -7.50 6.90 -2.41
N GLN A 38 -6.28 6.73 -1.90
CA GLN A 38 -5.16 7.65 -2.15
C GLN A 38 -4.16 7.02 -3.13
N ILE A 39 -3.69 7.79 -4.10
CA ILE A 39 -2.65 7.35 -5.03
C ILE A 39 -1.33 7.18 -4.27
N LEU A 40 -0.70 6.01 -4.38
CA LEU A 40 0.64 5.76 -3.88
C LEU A 40 1.65 6.40 -4.86
N PRO A 41 2.47 7.38 -4.43
CA PRO A 41 3.42 8.02 -5.32
C PRO A 41 4.53 7.04 -5.78
N GLY A 42 4.90 7.14 -7.05
CA GLY A 42 5.93 6.32 -7.70
C GLY A 42 5.42 5.65 -8.97
N ASP A 43 6.35 5.31 -9.88
CA ASP A 43 6.02 4.57 -11.10
C ASP A 43 5.91 3.06 -10.81
N PRO A 44 4.76 2.41 -11.06
CA PRO A 44 4.60 0.97 -10.86
C PRO A 44 5.49 0.10 -11.76
N LEU A 45 6.20 0.67 -12.73
CA LEU A 45 7.14 -0.02 -13.61
C LEU A 45 8.61 0.17 -13.19
N ASP A 46 8.91 1.12 -12.31
CA ASP A 46 10.26 1.36 -11.80
C ASP A 46 10.51 0.52 -10.54
N SER A 47 11.49 -0.39 -10.63
CA SER A 47 11.85 -1.34 -9.57
C SER A 47 12.35 -0.70 -8.28
N ALA A 48 12.78 0.57 -8.32
CA ALA A 48 13.18 1.33 -7.15
C ALA A 48 11.99 1.83 -6.31
N THR A 49 10.75 1.69 -6.80
CA THR A 49 9.58 2.31 -6.17
C THR A 49 8.73 1.33 -5.36
N LYS A 50 7.98 1.86 -4.37
CA LYS A 50 7.02 1.07 -3.58
C LYS A 50 5.86 0.50 -4.43
N PRO A 51 5.22 1.26 -5.34
CA PRO A 51 4.20 0.73 -6.22
C PRO A 51 4.65 -0.51 -7.00
N TYR A 52 5.88 -0.52 -7.53
CA TYR A 52 6.42 -1.68 -8.24
C TYR A 52 6.46 -2.93 -7.36
N GLN A 53 6.97 -2.81 -6.13
CA GLN A 53 7.05 -3.95 -5.20
C GLN A 53 5.66 -4.55 -4.92
N VAL A 54 4.64 -3.70 -4.71
CA VAL A 54 3.26 -4.15 -4.48
C VAL A 54 2.70 -4.89 -5.70
N VAL A 55 2.96 -4.37 -6.91
CA VAL A 55 2.55 -5.00 -8.16
C VAL A 55 3.26 -6.34 -8.36
N LEU A 56 4.58 -6.38 -8.20
CA LEU A 56 5.41 -7.57 -8.34
C LEU A 56 4.93 -8.71 -7.44
N GLU A 57 4.82 -8.46 -6.13
CA GLU A 57 4.38 -9.46 -5.15
C GLU A 57 2.95 -9.94 -5.43
N THR A 58 2.07 -9.04 -5.87
CA THR A 58 0.71 -9.40 -6.26
C THR A 58 0.69 -10.29 -7.50
N ARG A 59 1.48 -9.98 -8.54
CA ARG A 59 1.58 -10.78 -9.77
C ARG A 59 2.14 -12.16 -9.48
N LYS A 60 3.21 -12.25 -8.69
CA LYS A 60 3.81 -13.51 -8.24
C LYS A 60 2.81 -14.38 -7.49
N ARG A 61 2.08 -13.80 -6.52
CA ARG A 61 1.01 -14.50 -5.78
C ARG A 61 -0.12 -15.00 -6.69
N LYS A 62 -0.36 -14.33 -7.82
CA LYS A 62 -1.38 -14.71 -8.80
C LYS A 62 -0.87 -15.64 -9.90
N GLY A 63 0.39 -16.06 -9.87
CA GLY A 63 0.99 -16.93 -10.89
C GLY A 63 1.16 -16.26 -12.26
N LEU A 64 1.22 -14.93 -12.29
CA LEU A 64 1.46 -14.16 -13.52
C LEU A 64 2.96 -13.95 -13.72
N LYS A 65 3.39 -13.64 -14.96
CA LYS A 65 4.77 -13.22 -15.23
C LYS A 65 5.12 -12.03 -14.33
N GLU A 66 6.26 -12.09 -13.63
CA GLU A 66 6.66 -11.08 -12.64
C GLU A 66 6.71 -9.67 -13.23
N ASN A 67 7.36 -9.52 -14.38
CA ASN A 67 7.41 -8.24 -15.09
C ASN A 67 6.03 -7.85 -15.63
N VAL A 68 5.70 -6.57 -15.49
CA VAL A 68 4.54 -5.98 -16.17
C VAL A 68 4.80 -6.04 -17.68
N PRO A 69 3.84 -6.55 -18.48
CA PRO A 69 4.00 -6.61 -19.93
C PRO A 69 4.31 -5.24 -20.51
N GLY A 70 5.39 -5.15 -21.30
CA GLY A 70 5.71 -3.96 -22.06
C GLY A 70 4.69 -3.70 -23.18
N LEU A 71 4.74 -2.50 -23.74
CA LEU A 71 3.85 -2.06 -24.82
C LEU A 71 3.98 -2.93 -26.08
N ASP A 72 5.17 -3.48 -26.33
CA ASP A 72 5.51 -4.41 -27.41
C ASP A 72 4.66 -5.68 -27.42
N ASN A 73 4.18 -6.13 -26.26
CA ASN A 73 3.27 -7.28 -26.19
C ASN A 73 1.86 -6.99 -26.74
N TYR A 74 1.53 -5.72 -26.99
CA TYR A 74 0.19 -5.28 -27.38
C TYR A 74 0.15 -4.52 -28.72
N MET A 75 1.31 -4.06 -29.20
CA MET A 75 1.41 -3.30 -30.45
C MET A 75 1.84 -4.22 -31.60
N ASP A 76 0.92 -4.47 -32.52
CA ASP A 76 1.24 -5.11 -33.80
C ASP A 76 1.75 -4.04 -34.78
N LYS A 77 2.92 -4.26 -35.37
CA LYS A 77 3.49 -3.34 -36.36
C LYS A 77 3.12 -3.86 -37.74
N LEU A 78 2.25 -3.12 -38.42
CA LEU A 78 1.96 -3.29 -39.86
C LEU A 78 3.23 -3.19 -40.72
#